data_AF-A0A8C0W3Z7-F1
#
_entry.id   AF-A0A8C0W3Z7-F1
#
_cell.length_a   1.000
_cell.length_b   1.000
_cell.length_c   1.000
_cell.angle_alpha   90.00
_cell.angle_beta   90.00
_cell.angle_gamma   90.00
#
_symmetry.space_group_name_H-M   'P 1'
#
loop_
_entity.id
_entity.type
_entity.pdbx_description
1 polymer ?
#
loop_
_entity_poly.entity_id
_entity_poly.type
_entity_poly.pdbx_seq_one_letter_code
_entity_poly.pdbx_strand_id
1 'polypeptide(L)'
;MWGLRAMAKAAGEECPMFTPPGGETLAQVKMRGKDFFEFLCQLVLEEAGQKEQFSPGTRSTSLETCLTEVFPLGKSSNSEFNAGGGGPGLAASVLVVSHGAFMRNLFDYFLTDLRCSLPAALSKFELTSVSPNTGISLFVIHLEEGRQPVIQCVCMNLREHLNRVTEAH
;
A
#
# COMPACT_ATOMS: atom_id res chain seq x y z
N MET A 1 -22.73 28.11 -1.50
CA MET A 1 -22.27 26.82 -0.92
C MET A 1 -20.95 27.09 -0.19
N TRP A 2 -20.86 26.81 1.10
CA TRP A 2 -19.60 26.99 1.85
C TRP A 2 -18.61 25.89 1.46
N GLY A 3 -17.32 26.23 1.35
CA GLY A 3 -16.26 25.23 1.15
C GLY A 3 -15.98 24.44 2.43
N LEU A 4 -15.38 23.26 2.31
CA LEU A 4 -15.10 22.36 3.45
C LEU A 4 -14.37 23.06 4.61
N ARG A 5 -13.34 23.85 4.31
CA ARG A 5 -12.58 24.61 5.32
C ARG A 5 -13.43 25.67 6.04
N ALA A 6 -14.35 26.30 5.31
CA ALA A 6 -15.25 27.29 5.90
C ALA A 6 -16.28 26.63 6.83
N MET A 7 -16.79 25.47 6.44
CA MET A 7 -17.68 24.66 7.30
C MET A 7 -16.97 24.18 8.57
N ALA A 8 -15.76 23.66 8.45
CA ALA A 8 -14.95 23.25 9.60
C ALA A 8 -14.72 24.41 10.59
N LYS A 9 -14.27 25.56 10.07
CA LYS A 9 -14.06 26.76 10.88
C LYS A 9 -15.33 27.24 11.58
N ALA A 10 -16.48 27.20 10.90
CA ALA A 10 -17.76 27.58 11.49
C ALA A 10 -18.22 26.63 12.59
N ALA A 11 -17.84 25.36 12.53
CA ALA A 11 -18.08 24.35 13.57
C ALA A 11 -17.05 24.39 14.71
N GLY A 12 -16.00 25.23 14.62
CA GLY A 12 -14.90 25.24 15.59
C GLY A 12 -13.96 24.03 15.47
N GLU A 13 -13.97 23.35 14.31
CA GLU A 13 -13.16 22.18 14.02
C GLU A 13 -12.11 22.45 12.93
N GLU A 14 -11.14 21.55 12.80
CA GLU A 14 -10.07 21.65 11.81
C GLU A 14 -10.12 20.51 10.78
N CYS A 15 -9.71 20.80 9.55
CA CYS A 15 -9.48 19.75 8.55
C CYS A 15 -8.16 19.01 8.84
N PRO A 16 -8.10 17.67 8.70
CA PRO A 16 -9.11 16.80 8.09
C PRO A 16 -10.08 16.13 9.08
N MET A 17 -10.13 16.56 10.35
CA MET A 17 -10.96 15.91 11.37
C MET A 17 -12.45 16.24 11.23
N PHE A 18 -12.76 17.46 10.79
CA PHE A 18 -14.13 17.88 10.52
C PHE A 18 -14.81 16.99 9.47
N THR A 19 -15.99 16.48 9.83
CA THR A 19 -16.84 15.70 8.92
C THR A 19 -18.08 16.51 8.56
N PRO A 20 -18.26 16.93 7.29
CA PRO A 20 -19.45 17.66 6.89
C PRO A 20 -20.70 16.77 6.95
N PRO A 21 -21.91 17.34 7.05
CA PRO A 21 -23.15 16.56 6.99
C PRO A 21 -23.20 15.65 5.75
N GLY A 22 -23.49 14.37 5.97
CA GLY A 22 -23.51 13.33 4.93
C GLY A 22 -22.12 12.83 4.47
N GLY A 23 -21.03 13.39 5.02
CA GLY A 23 -19.67 12.90 4.79
C GLY A 23 -19.30 11.70 5.68
N GLU A 24 -18.23 11.01 5.31
CA GLU A 24 -17.65 9.95 6.13
C GLU A 24 -16.57 10.50 7.07
N THR A 25 -16.55 10.02 8.31
CA THR A 25 -15.47 10.25 9.26
C THR A 25 -14.21 9.50 8.84
N LEU A 26 -13.04 9.93 9.32
CA LEU A 26 -11.77 9.21 9.08
C LEU A 26 -11.82 7.76 9.58
N ALA A 27 -12.49 7.51 10.71
CA ALA A 27 -12.67 6.16 11.24
C ALA A 27 -13.49 5.26 10.31
N GLN A 28 -14.57 5.78 9.72
CA GLN A 28 -15.38 5.05 8.73
C GLN A 28 -14.56 4.75 7.47
N VAL A 29 -13.80 5.72 6.97
CA VAL A 29 -12.92 5.52 5.80
C VAL A 29 -11.85 4.47 6.10
N LYS A 30 -11.23 4.51 7.29
CA LYS A 30 -10.25 3.51 7.74
C LYS A 30 -10.88 2.11 7.82
N MET A 31 -12.09 1.99 8.37
CA MET A 31 -12.81 0.72 8.47
C MET A 31 -13.03 0.09 7.09
N ARG A 32 -13.51 0.86 6.10
CA ARG A 32 -13.63 0.36 4.72
C ARG A 32 -12.28 -0.05 4.11
N GLY A 33 -11.21 0.66 4.44
CA GLY A 33 -9.85 0.29 4.05
C GLY A 33 -9.42 -1.06 4.64
N LYS A 34 -9.71 -1.28 5.92
CA LYS A 34 -9.46 -2.54 6.61
C LYS A 34 -10.27 -3.68 5.99
N ASP A 35 -11.57 -3.51 5.80
CA ASP A 35 -12.45 -4.52 5.22
C ASP A 35 -11.99 -4.93 3.81
N PHE A 36 -11.64 -3.94 2.97
CA PHE A 36 -11.08 -4.18 1.65
C PHE A 36 -9.77 -4.98 1.70
N PHE A 37 -8.87 -4.62 2.62
CA PHE A 37 -7.59 -5.28 2.75
C PHE A 37 -7.71 -6.72 3.24
N GLU A 38 -8.57 -6.98 4.22
CA GLU A 38 -8.86 -8.33 4.73
C GLU A 38 -9.46 -9.20 3.63
N PHE A 39 -10.43 -8.68 2.88
CA PHE A 39 -10.99 -9.34 1.70
C PHE A 39 -9.90 -9.67 0.67
N LEU A 40 -9.01 -8.72 0.37
CA LEU A 40 -7.93 -8.93 -0.59
C LEU A 40 -6.95 -10.02 -0.13
N CYS A 41 -6.62 -10.05 1.16
CA CYS A 41 -5.75 -11.09 1.73
C CYS A 41 -6.39 -12.48 1.60
N GLN A 42 -7.68 -12.61 1.91
CA GLN A 42 -8.43 -13.86 1.77
C GLN A 42 -8.46 -14.32 0.31
N LEU A 43 -8.79 -13.41 -0.62
CA LEU A 43 -8.83 -13.71 -2.05
C LEU A 43 -7.48 -14.25 -2.56
N VAL A 44 -6.37 -13.61 -2.19
CA VAL A 44 -5.03 -14.05 -2.62
C VAL A 44 -4.67 -15.42 -2.03
N LEU A 45 -5.01 -15.68 -0.77
CA LEU A 45 -4.76 -16.99 -0.12
C LEU A 45 -5.58 -18.10 -0.79
N GLU A 46 -6.86 -17.84 -1.08
CA GLU A 46 -7.75 -18.79 -1.76
C GLU A 46 -7.25 -19.12 -3.17
N GLU A 47 -6.89 -18.11 -3.97
CA GLU A 47 -6.36 -18.31 -5.32
C GLU A 47 -5.01 -19.04 -5.32
N ALA A 48 -4.14 -18.77 -4.35
CA ALA A 48 -2.87 -19.47 -4.20
C ALA A 48 -3.08 -20.95 -3.85
N GLY A 49 -3.98 -21.25 -2.91
CA GLY A 49 -4.33 -22.61 -2.52
C GLY A 49 -4.93 -23.43 -3.66
N GLN A 50 -5.72 -22.82 -4.53
CA GLN A 50 -6.23 -23.49 -5.73
C GLN A 50 -5.15 -23.75 -6.78
N LYS A 51 -4.21 -22.81 -7.00
CA LYS A 51 -3.11 -22.99 -7.96
C LYS A 51 -2.18 -24.14 -7.57
N GLU A 52 -1.91 -24.33 -6.28
CA GLU A 52 -1.07 -25.45 -5.82
C GLU A 52 -1.73 -26.83 -6.06
N GLN A 53 -3.06 -26.91 -6.17
CA GLN A 53 -3.75 -28.17 -6.52
C GLN A 53 -3.72 -28.51 -8.02
N PHE A 54 -3.51 -27.54 -8.91
CA PHE A 54 -3.57 -27.74 -10.36
C PHE A 54 -2.22 -27.69 -11.09
N SER A 55 -1.14 -27.20 -10.46
CA SER A 55 0.22 -27.26 -11.04
C SER A 55 1.34 -27.10 -10.00
N PRO A 56 2.13 -28.15 -9.68
CA PRO A 56 3.24 -28.04 -8.73
C PRO A 56 4.49 -27.32 -9.27
N GLY A 57 4.48 -26.84 -10.51
CA GLY A 57 5.69 -26.44 -11.23
C GLY A 57 5.60 -25.05 -11.83
N THR A 58 6.33 -24.10 -11.22
CA THR A 58 6.62 -22.71 -11.66
C THR A 58 5.90 -21.65 -10.82
N ARG A 59 6.37 -21.43 -9.59
CA ARG A 59 6.18 -20.13 -8.92
C ARG A 59 6.96 -19.08 -9.71
N SER A 60 6.29 -18.02 -10.14
CA SER A 60 6.82 -17.05 -11.09
C SER A 60 7.91 -16.17 -10.44
N THR A 61 9.17 -16.52 -10.70
CA THR A 61 10.33 -15.63 -10.54
C THR A 61 10.25 -14.38 -11.44
N SER A 62 9.31 -14.32 -12.40
CA SER A 62 9.19 -13.21 -13.33
C SER A 62 8.55 -11.96 -12.70
N LEU A 63 7.59 -12.12 -11.78
CA LEU A 63 6.85 -10.98 -11.20
C LEU A 63 7.75 -10.10 -10.33
N GLU A 64 8.54 -10.75 -9.48
CA GLU A 64 9.49 -10.06 -8.60
C GLU A 64 10.56 -9.34 -9.43
N THR A 65 11.07 -10.00 -10.48
CA THR A 65 12.04 -9.40 -11.41
C THR A 65 11.47 -8.14 -12.07
N CYS A 66 10.24 -8.18 -12.62
CA CYS A 66 9.61 -7.00 -13.22
C CYS A 66 9.39 -5.85 -12.22
N LEU A 67 9.09 -6.15 -10.95
CA LEU A 67 8.93 -5.11 -9.93
C LEU A 67 10.28 -4.49 -9.53
N THR A 68 11.35 -5.29 -9.48
CA THR A 68 12.71 -4.77 -9.20
C THR A 68 13.29 -3.88 -10.30
N GLU A 69 12.79 -3.99 -11.54
CA GLU A 69 13.22 -3.11 -12.65
C GLU A 69 12.68 -1.69 -12.51
N VAL A 70 11.50 -1.52 -11.93
CA VAL A 70 10.78 -0.23 -11.89
C VAL A 70 10.81 0.40 -10.50
N PHE A 71 10.80 -0.42 -9.44
CA PHE A 71 10.75 0.06 -8.07
C PHE A 71 12.07 -0.20 -7.35
N PRO A 72 12.42 0.62 -6.34
CA PRO A 72 13.59 0.41 -5.49
C PRO A 72 13.34 -0.74 -4.51
N LEU A 73 12.93 -1.90 -5.02
CA LEU A 73 12.90 -3.16 -4.29
C LEU A 73 14.36 -3.56 -4.12
N GLY A 74 15.00 -3.02 -3.09
CA GLY A 74 16.43 -3.17 -2.89
C GLY A 74 16.81 -4.65 -2.92
N LYS A 75 17.96 -4.96 -3.53
CA LYS A 75 18.74 -6.13 -3.12
C LYS A 75 19.32 -5.84 -1.73
N SER A 76 18.48 -5.63 -0.70
CA SER A 76 18.98 -5.39 0.65
C SER A 76 19.43 -6.72 1.25
N SER A 77 20.66 -7.08 0.92
CA SER A 77 21.51 -7.91 1.75
C SER A 77 21.47 -7.42 3.21
N ASN A 78 21.18 -8.35 4.12
CA ASN A 78 21.29 -8.29 5.59
C ASN A 78 20.00 -8.10 6.40
N SER A 79 18.97 -8.88 6.08
CA SER A 79 18.21 -9.60 7.11
C SER A 79 18.38 -11.09 6.80
N GLU A 80 18.41 -11.95 7.82
CA GLU A 80 18.67 -13.39 7.83
C GLU A 80 17.69 -14.24 7.00
N PHE A 81 17.42 -13.87 5.75
CA PHE A 81 16.85 -14.76 4.75
C PHE A 81 18.00 -15.36 3.98
N ASN A 82 18.44 -16.51 4.47
CA ASN A 82 19.51 -17.33 3.94
C ASN A 82 19.50 -17.27 2.40
N ALA A 83 20.55 -16.68 1.81
CA ALA A 83 20.82 -16.69 0.38
C ALA A 83 21.32 -18.09 -0.05
N GLY A 84 20.54 -19.10 0.32
CA GLY A 84 20.66 -20.49 -0.04
C GLY A 84 19.25 -21.01 -0.34
N GLY A 85 18.85 -20.91 -1.61
CA GLY A 85 17.77 -21.69 -2.22
C GLY A 85 16.33 -21.48 -1.69
N GLY A 86 15.48 -20.85 -2.51
CA GLY A 86 14.06 -21.20 -2.56
C GLY A 86 13.12 -20.49 -1.58
N GLY A 87 13.23 -19.17 -1.41
CA GLY A 87 12.11 -18.40 -0.86
C GLY A 87 10.86 -18.52 -1.76
N PRO A 88 9.64 -18.60 -1.21
CA PRO A 88 8.42 -18.65 -2.02
C PRO A 88 8.29 -17.33 -2.80
N GLY A 89 8.36 -17.41 -4.14
CA GLY A 89 8.13 -16.26 -5.01
C GLY A 89 6.72 -15.66 -4.82
N LEU A 90 6.52 -14.43 -5.30
CA LEU A 90 5.25 -13.71 -5.16
C LEU A 90 4.06 -14.52 -5.67
N ALA A 91 3.07 -14.75 -4.82
CA ALA A 91 1.83 -15.43 -5.19
C ALA A 91 0.96 -14.59 -6.14
N ALA A 92 0.98 -13.27 -5.97
CA ALA A 92 0.24 -12.31 -6.79
C ALA A 92 0.94 -10.93 -6.82
N SER A 93 0.63 -10.14 -7.84
CA SER A 93 0.92 -8.70 -7.92
C SER A 93 -0.40 -7.97 -8.16
N VAL A 94 -0.83 -7.19 -7.16
CA VAL A 94 -2.16 -6.55 -7.15
C VAL A 94 -2.03 -5.07 -7.42
N LEU A 95 -2.70 -4.58 -8.46
CA LEU A 95 -2.83 -3.15 -8.74
C LEU A 95 -4.13 -2.61 -8.16
N VAL A 96 -4.03 -1.63 -7.26
CA VAL A 96 -5.19 -0.94 -6.69
C VAL A 96 -5.17 0.53 -7.12
N VAL A 97 -6.26 0.98 -7.75
CA VAL A 97 -6.47 2.39 -8.10
C VAL A 97 -7.55 2.95 -7.18
N SER A 98 -7.23 4.05 -6.48
CA SER A 98 -8.13 4.63 -5.48
C SER A 98 -7.92 6.14 -5.32
N HIS A 99 -8.50 6.72 -4.28
CA HIS A 99 -8.50 8.14 -4.00
C HIS A 99 -7.54 8.49 -2.85
N GLY A 100 -6.92 9.68 -2.90
CA GLY A 100 -5.87 10.08 -1.96
C GLY A 100 -6.28 10.04 -0.49
N ALA A 101 -7.50 10.46 -0.15
CA ALA A 101 -7.98 10.40 1.23
C ALA A 101 -8.23 8.96 1.73
N PHE A 102 -8.73 8.08 0.86
CA PHE A 102 -8.88 6.66 1.18
C PHE A 102 -7.52 5.99 1.38
N MET A 103 -6.61 6.16 0.41
CA MET A 103 -5.26 5.61 0.46
C MET A 103 -4.50 6.08 1.71
N ARG A 104 -4.58 7.36 2.05
CA ARG A 104 -3.98 7.89 3.29
C ARG A 104 -4.48 7.15 4.54
N ASN A 105 -5.78 6.92 4.67
CA ASN A 105 -6.35 6.22 5.82
C ASN A 105 -6.00 4.71 5.81
N LEU A 106 -5.88 4.10 4.63
CA LEU A 106 -5.42 2.71 4.50
C LEU A 106 -3.95 2.57 4.91
N PHE A 107 -3.09 3.50 4.49
CA PHE A 107 -1.67 3.50 4.87
C PHE A 107 -1.49 3.80 6.36
N ASP A 108 -2.34 4.66 6.93
CA ASP A 108 -2.41 4.86 8.37
C ASP A 108 -2.71 3.55 9.09
N TYR A 109 -3.72 2.78 8.65
CA TYR A 109 -3.99 1.43 9.17
C TYR A 109 -2.77 0.49 9.07
N PHE A 110 -2.08 0.46 7.94
CA PHE A 110 -0.87 -0.37 7.78
C PHE A 110 0.21 0.03 8.80
N LEU A 111 0.38 1.32 9.06
CA LEU A 111 1.43 1.82 9.92
C LEU A 111 1.10 1.69 11.41
N THR A 112 -0.11 2.08 11.81
CA THR A 112 -0.51 2.16 13.21
C THR A 112 -0.99 0.83 13.75
N ASP A 113 -1.79 0.10 12.97
CA ASP A 113 -2.49 -1.11 13.42
C ASP A 113 -1.70 -2.37 13.05
N LEU A 114 -1.11 -2.42 11.85
CA LEU A 114 -0.34 -3.56 11.35
C LEU A 114 1.19 -3.42 11.48
N ARG A 115 1.65 -2.30 12.06
CA ARG A 115 3.09 -2.03 12.33
C ARG A 115 4.00 -2.24 11.10
N CYS A 116 3.55 -1.76 9.95
CA CYS A 116 4.27 -1.81 8.69
C CYS A 116 5.71 -1.29 8.83
N SER A 117 6.68 -2.05 8.31
CA SER A 117 8.09 -1.64 8.29
C SER A 117 8.33 -0.62 7.19
N LEU A 118 9.10 0.43 7.51
CA LEU A 118 9.42 1.51 6.59
C LEU A 118 10.89 1.48 6.13
N PRO A 119 11.17 1.84 4.86
CA PRO A 119 12.52 2.14 4.40
C PRO A 119 13.14 3.28 5.22
N ALA A 120 14.45 3.22 5.46
CA ALA A 120 15.16 4.21 6.27
C ALA A 120 15.05 5.65 5.73
N ALA A 121 14.85 5.80 4.41
CA ALA A 121 14.69 7.10 3.76
C ALA A 121 13.27 7.69 3.87
N LEU A 122 12.26 6.87 4.21
CA LEU A 122 10.87 7.32 4.28
C LEU A 122 10.51 7.80 5.68
N SER A 123 10.01 9.02 5.75
CA SER A 123 9.50 9.59 6.98
C SER A 123 8.07 9.11 7.25
N LYS A 124 7.67 8.95 8.52
CA LYS A 124 6.28 8.66 8.89
C LYS A 124 5.29 9.71 8.34
N PHE A 125 5.76 10.94 8.17
CA PHE A 125 4.97 12.04 7.61
C PHE A 125 4.52 11.77 6.17
N GLU A 126 5.37 11.18 5.34
CA GLU A 126 5.04 10.87 3.94
C GLU A 126 3.90 9.84 3.82
N LEU A 127 3.75 8.92 4.78
CA LEU A 127 2.63 7.99 4.81
C LEU A 127 1.30 8.64 5.19
N THR A 128 1.36 9.68 6.03
CA THR A 128 0.18 10.49 6.39
C THR A 128 -0.13 11.59 5.39
N SER A 129 0.72 11.76 4.36
CA SER A 129 0.47 12.73 3.30
C SER A 129 -0.57 12.22 2.30
N VAL A 130 -1.34 13.13 1.71
CA VAL A 130 -2.27 12.77 0.64
C VAL A 130 -1.46 12.45 -0.62
N SER A 131 -1.69 11.27 -1.20
CA SER A 131 -1.04 10.88 -2.45
C SER A 131 -1.29 11.93 -3.55
N PRO A 132 -0.25 12.32 -4.32
CA PRO A 132 -0.45 13.10 -5.53
C PRO A 132 -1.29 12.30 -6.53
N ASN A 133 -1.88 12.99 -7.51
CA ASN A 133 -2.60 12.34 -8.60
C ASN A 133 -1.66 11.37 -9.32
N THR A 134 -2.09 10.12 -9.50
CA THR A 134 -1.30 9.02 -10.08
C THR A 134 -0.01 8.69 -9.32
N GLY A 135 0.14 9.14 -8.08
CA GLY A 135 1.22 8.71 -7.20
C GLY A 135 1.14 7.20 -6.96
N ILE A 136 2.28 6.51 -7.03
CA ILE A 136 2.36 5.06 -6.88
C ILE A 136 2.99 4.73 -5.52
N SER A 137 2.35 3.87 -4.73
CA SER A 137 2.91 3.33 -3.49
C SER A 137 2.94 1.81 -3.59
N LEU A 138 4.05 1.20 -3.18
CA LEU A 138 4.27 -0.24 -3.28
C LEU A 138 4.49 -0.83 -1.89
N PHE A 139 3.80 -1.94 -1.62
CA PHE A 139 3.92 -2.72 -0.40
C PHE A 139 4.12 -4.19 -0.76
N VAL A 140 4.99 -4.86 -0.01
CA VAL A 140 5.10 -6.32 0.00
C VAL A 140 4.35 -6.82 1.23
N ILE A 141 3.45 -7.77 1.02
CA ILE A 141 2.59 -8.31 2.08
C ILE A 141 2.92 -9.80 2.21
N HIS A 142 3.35 -10.18 3.41
CA HIS A 142 3.54 -11.59 3.78
C HIS A 142 2.26 -12.07 4.47
N LEU A 143 1.61 -13.04 3.84
CA LEU A 143 0.38 -13.65 4.31
C LEU A 143 0.67 -15.06 4.82
N GLU A 144 0.20 -15.34 6.03
CA GLU A 144 0.18 -16.68 6.61
C GLU A 144 -1.23 -16.95 7.13
N GLU A 145 -1.76 -18.14 6.85
CA GLU A 145 -3.11 -18.51 7.27
C GLU A 145 -3.26 -18.44 8.80
N GLY A 146 -4.33 -17.79 9.27
CA GLY A 146 -4.62 -17.62 10.69
C GLY A 146 -3.69 -16.65 11.45
N ARG A 147 -2.81 -15.92 10.75
CA ARG A 147 -1.90 -14.93 11.34
C ARG A 147 -2.15 -13.53 10.79
N GLN A 148 -1.72 -12.53 11.56
CA GLN A 148 -1.78 -11.14 11.11
C GLN A 148 -0.75 -10.92 9.97
N PRO A 149 -1.13 -10.23 8.88
CA PRO A 149 -0.22 -9.94 7.77
C PRO A 149 0.97 -9.09 8.21
N VAL A 150 2.16 -9.43 7.74
CA VAL A 150 3.35 -8.59 7.89
C VAL A 150 3.50 -7.73 6.64
N ILE A 151 3.54 -6.42 6.82
CA ILE A 151 3.58 -5.46 5.72
C ILE A 151 4.94 -4.76 5.68
N GLN A 152 5.55 -4.74 4.51
CA GLN A 152 6.74 -3.95 4.21
C GLN A 152 6.40 -2.90 3.16
N CYS A 153 6.57 -1.63 3.53
CA CYS A 153 6.53 -0.54 2.57
C CYS A 153 7.83 -0.51 1.75
N VAL A 154 7.71 -0.41 0.42
CA VAL A 154 8.86 -0.30 -0.49
C VAL A 154 9.05 1.16 -0.91
N CYS A 155 7.97 1.80 -1.36
CA CYS A 155 7.97 3.20 -1.73
C CYS A 155 6.59 3.83 -1.51
N MET A 156 6.56 5.14 -1.38
CA MET A 156 5.35 5.93 -1.15
C MET A 156 5.28 7.09 -2.14
N ASN A 157 4.10 7.30 -2.71
CA ASN A 157 3.79 8.48 -3.52
C ASN A 157 4.83 8.76 -4.63
N LEU A 158 5.36 7.70 -5.23
CA LEU A 158 6.32 7.77 -6.34
C LEU A 158 5.65 8.50 -7.50
N ARG A 159 6.36 9.48 -8.03
CA ARG A 159 5.86 10.41 -9.06
C ARG A 159 6.88 10.68 -10.16
N GLU A 160 7.92 9.85 -10.24
CA GLU A 160 9.01 10.03 -11.21
C GLU A 160 8.48 10.02 -12.64
N HIS A 161 7.45 9.22 -12.92
CA HIS A 161 6.77 9.17 -14.21
C HIS A 161 6.02 10.46 -14.58
N LEU A 162 5.76 11.35 -13.61
CA LEU A 162 5.11 12.64 -13.84
C LEU A 162 6.11 13.77 -14.10
N ASN A 163 7.40 13.53 -13.85
CA ASN A 163 8.43 14.51 -14.19
C ASN A 163 8.43 14.63 -15.71
N ARG A 164 8.08 15.81 -16.22
CA ARG A 164 8.17 16.08 -17.66
C ARG A 164 9.61 15.77 -18.08
N VAL A 165 9.77 14.91 -19.07
CA VAL A 165 11.03 14.83 -19.81
C VAL A 165 11.22 16.21 -20.42
N THR A 166 12.10 17.03 -19.84
CA THR A 166 12.61 18.21 -20.53
C THR A 166 13.46 17.69 -21.68
N GLU A 167 12.82 17.42 -22.81
CA GLU A 167 13.52 17.37 -24.08
C GLU A 167 14.05 18.79 -24.33
N ALA A 168 15.34 18.98 -24.09
CA ALA A 168 16.04 20.15 -24.60
C ALA A 168 16.06 20.03 -26.13
N HIS A 169 15.31 20.89 -26.80
CA HIS A 169 15.49 21.20 -28.22
C HIS A 169 16.36 22.44 -28.35
#